data_AF-A0A0B1S7V6-F1
#
_entry.id   AF-A0A0B1S7V6-F1
#
_cell.length_a   1.000
_cell.length_b   1.000
_cell.length_c   1.000
_cell.angle_alpha   90.00
_cell.angle_beta   90.00
_cell.angle_gamma   90.00
#
_symmetry.space_group_name_H-M   'P 1'
#
loop_
_entity.id
_entity.type
_entity.pdbx_description
1 polymer ?
#
loop_
_entity_poly.entity_id
_entity_poly.type
_entity_poly.pdbx_seq_one_letter_code
_entity_poly.pdbx_strand_id
1 'polypeptide(L)'
;MDAALRYLNHSLLHMNEITLEDILEMHRRVLGNANPIDAGHIRKTQVFVGHFTPVAPEYVKGQLDELVDWLNDPSTLEMNPVEKAAIAHYKLVVVHPFVDGNGRTARLLLNLILMRAGFPPVILPVESRAEYYATLHTANLGDLRPFVRYVARHTENTLKVVFEFS
;
A
#
# COMPACT_ATOMS: atom_id res chain seq x y z
N MET A 1 -5.36 -11.60 7.28
CA MET A 1 -4.45 -10.48 7.66
C MET A 1 -3.20 -11.02 8.35
N ASP A 2 -3.37 -11.89 9.36
CA ASP A 2 -2.29 -12.53 10.11
C ASP A 2 -1.21 -13.22 9.23
N ALA A 3 -1.61 -14.02 8.23
CA ALA A 3 -0.66 -14.67 7.32
C ALA A 3 0.19 -13.69 6.47
N ALA A 4 -0.38 -12.55 6.08
CA ALA A 4 0.32 -11.56 5.26
C ALA A 4 1.32 -10.75 6.10
N LEU A 5 0.95 -10.38 7.33
CA LEU A 5 1.86 -9.73 8.27
C LEU A 5 3.03 -10.65 8.65
N ARG A 6 2.77 -11.95 8.89
CA ARG A 6 3.84 -12.93 9.12
C ARG A 6 4.80 -13.02 7.94
N TYR A 7 4.30 -13.00 6.71
CA TYR A 7 5.15 -13.01 5.52
C TYR A 7 6.05 -11.77 5.43
N LEU A 8 5.50 -10.57 5.68
CA LEU A 8 6.31 -9.35 5.75
C LEU A 8 7.46 -9.53 6.75
N ASN A 9 7.14 -9.93 7.98
CA ASN A 9 8.09 -10.07 9.07
C ASN A 9 9.21 -11.09 8.80
N HIS A 10 8.87 -12.23 8.22
CA HIS A 10 9.83 -13.33 8.04
C HIS A 10 10.60 -13.31 6.72
N SER A 11 10.07 -12.64 5.69
CA SER A 11 10.60 -12.76 4.32
C SER A 11 11.06 -11.44 3.72
N LEU A 12 10.37 -10.33 3.99
CA LEU A 12 10.58 -9.08 3.25
C LEU A 12 11.30 -7.98 4.03
N LEU A 13 11.41 -8.06 5.36
CA LEU A 13 12.09 -7.03 6.15
C LEU A 13 13.60 -6.93 5.88
N HIS A 14 14.23 -8.00 5.38
CA HIS A 14 15.68 -8.08 5.18
C HIS A 14 16.11 -8.05 3.71
N MET A 15 15.17 -7.90 2.79
CA MET A 15 15.45 -7.88 1.36
C MET A 15 15.71 -6.44 0.89
N ASN A 16 16.67 -6.28 -0.02
CA ASN A 16 17.07 -4.96 -0.52
C ASN A 16 16.00 -4.32 -1.42
N GLU A 17 15.37 -5.12 -2.29
CA GLU A 17 14.41 -4.64 -3.29
C GLU A 17 12.98 -5.10 -2.96
N ILE A 18 12.00 -4.42 -3.55
CA ILE A 18 10.60 -4.87 -3.60
C ILE A 18 10.29 -5.20 -5.05
N THR A 19 9.89 -6.43 -5.34
CA THR A 19 9.59 -6.89 -6.70
C THR A 19 8.09 -6.92 -6.96
N LEU A 20 7.71 -7.07 -8.23
CA LEU A 20 6.31 -7.32 -8.61
C LEU A 20 5.77 -8.60 -7.95
N GLU A 21 6.56 -9.67 -7.91
CA GLU A 21 6.12 -10.93 -7.27
C GLU A 21 5.86 -10.74 -5.78
N ASP A 22 6.60 -9.87 -5.08
CA ASP A 22 6.31 -9.56 -3.68
C ASP A 22 4.93 -8.91 -3.51
N ILE A 23 4.55 -8.02 -4.43
CA ILE A 23 3.22 -7.40 -4.44
C ILE A 23 2.14 -8.45 -4.72
N LEU A 24 2.37 -9.35 -5.67
CA LEU A 24 1.45 -10.44 -5.98
C LEU A 24 1.33 -11.43 -4.81
N GLU A 25 2.41 -11.75 -4.13
CA GLU A 25 2.42 -12.66 -2.97
C GLU A 25 1.75 -12.02 -1.74
N MET A 26 1.98 -10.73 -1.50
CA MET A 26 1.20 -9.98 -0.50
C MET A 26 -0.30 -10.07 -0.80
N HIS A 27 -0.69 -9.83 -2.06
CA HIS A 27 -2.09 -9.94 -2.47
C HIS A 27 -2.65 -11.36 -2.33
N ARG A 28 -1.87 -12.38 -2.73
CA ARG A 28 -2.21 -13.81 -2.62
C ARG A 28 -2.56 -14.18 -1.19
N ARG A 29 -1.79 -13.70 -0.21
CA ARG A 29 -2.04 -13.92 1.22
C ARG A 29 -3.18 -13.08 1.79
N VAL A 30 -3.44 -11.90 1.22
CA VAL A 30 -4.58 -11.05 1.58
C VAL A 30 -5.90 -11.68 1.18
N LEU A 31 -5.98 -12.20 -0.05
CA LEU A 31 -7.24 -12.62 -0.66
C LEU A 31 -7.43 -14.14 -0.67
N GLY A 32 -6.37 -14.94 -0.49
CA GLY A 32 -6.37 -16.39 -0.71
C GLY A 32 -7.46 -17.19 0.02
N ASN A 33 -7.84 -16.79 1.23
CA ASN A 33 -8.92 -17.47 1.96
C ASN A 33 -10.32 -17.08 1.49
N ALA A 34 -10.48 -15.87 0.95
CA ALA A 34 -11.77 -15.32 0.54
C ALA A 34 -12.08 -15.59 -0.93
N ASN A 35 -11.07 -15.47 -1.79
CA ASN A 35 -11.16 -15.75 -3.22
C ASN A 35 -9.80 -16.27 -3.72
N PRO A 36 -9.55 -17.60 -3.63
CA PRO A 36 -8.29 -18.21 -4.04
C PRO A 36 -8.04 -18.14 -5.55
N ILE A 37 -9.08 -17.99 -6.36
CA ILE A 37 -8.97 -17.94 -7.83
C ILE A 37 -8.27 -16.64 -8.24
N ASP A 38 -8.72 -15.51 -7.69
CA ASP A 38 -8.17 -14.19 -8.05
C ASP A 38 -6.97 -13.76 -7.18
N ALA A 39 -6.69 -14.50 -6.09
CA ALA A 39 -5.59 -14.22 -5.18
C ALA A 39 -4.22 -14.25 -5.89
N GLY A 40 -3.50 -13.13 -5.82
CA GLY A 40 -2.19 -12.97 -6.46
C GLY A 40 -2.23 -12.78 -7.98
N HIS A 41 -3.42 -12.59 -8.59
CA HIS A 41 -3.55 -12.40 -10.03
C HIS A 41 -3.99 -10.98 -10.38
N ILE A 42 -3.33 -10.36 -11.36
CA ILE A 42 -3.73 -9.07 -11.93
C ILE A 42 -5.08 -9.25 -12.64
N ARG A 43 -5.98 -8.27 -12.46
CA ARG A 43 -7.30 -8.29 -13.09
C ARG A 43 -7.20 -8.25 -14.61
N LYS A 44 -8.11 -8.96 -15.28
CA LYS A 44 -8.20 -9.00 -16.75
C LYS A 44 -9.36 -8.18 -17.31
N THR A 45 -10.17 -7.60 -16.43
CA THR A 45 -11.38 -6.86 -16.76
C THR A 45 -11.35 -5.46 -16.13
N GLN A 46 -12.09 -4.54 -16.74
CA GLN A 46 -12.22 -3.20 -16.20
C GLN A 46 -13.10 -3.22 -14.94
N VAL A 47 -12.72 -2.41 -13.96
CA VAL A 47 -13.44 -2.24 -12.69
C VAL A 47 -13.69 -0.76 -12.42
N PHE A 48 -14.58 -0.46 -11.49
CA PHE A 48 -14.94 0.91 -11.11
C PHE A 48 -14.93 1.06 -9.60
N VAL A 49 -14.34 2.15 -9.11
CA VAL A 49 -14.14 2.38 -7.67
C VAL A 49 -14.87 3.67 -7.29
N GLY A 50 -16.14 3.55 -6.94
CA GLY A 50 -17.01 4.71 -6.78
C GLY A 50 -17.11 5.48 -8.10
N HIS A 51 -16.70 6.75 -8.11
CA HIS A 51 -16.64 7.59 -9.31
C HIS A 51 -15.28 7.56 -10.04
N PHE A 52 -14.30 6.83 -9.50
CA PHE A 52 -12.97 6.71 -10.09
C PHE A 52 -12.92 5.52 -11.05
N THR A 53 -12.38 5.76 -12.24
CA THR A 53 -12.13 4.73 -13.26
C THR A 53 -10.62 4.46 -13.27
N PRO A 54 -10.16 3.31 -12.75
CA PRO A 54 -8.75 2.93 -12.79
C PRO A 54 -8.25 2.68 -14.20
N VAL A 55 -6.93 2.54 -14.34
CA VAL A 55 -6.25 2.24 -15.60
C VAL A 55 -6.85 1.02 -16.32
N ALA A 56 -6.87 0.99 -17.66
CA ALA A 56 -7.38 -0.18 -18.38
C ALA A 56 -6.53 -1.43 -18.10
N PRO A 57 -7.11 -2.66 -18.09
CA PRO A 57 -6.42 -3.89 -17.70
C PRO A 57 -5.09 -4.13 -18.42
N GLU A 58 -5.04 -3.82 -19.71
CA GLU A 58 -3.87 -4.00 -20.58
C GLU A 58 -2.65 -3.16 -20.16
N TYR A 59 -2.86 -2.05 -19.44
CA TYR A 59 -1.77 -1.19 -18.95
C TYR A 59 -1.43 -1.42 -17.47
N VAL A 60 -2.23 -2.22 -16.75
CA VAL A 60 -2.02 -2.46 -15.31
C VAL A 60 -0.63 -3.00 -15.02
N LYS A 61 -0.16 -3.97 -15.81
CA LYS A 61 1.17 -4.57 -15.58
C LYS A 61 2.27 -3.51 -15.71
N GLY A 62 2.25 -2.70 -16.78
CA GLY A 62 3.25 -1.64 -16.98
C GLY A 62 3.25 -0.62 -15.83
N GLN A 63 2.07 -0.25 -15.32
CA GLN A 63 1.97 0.64 -14.17
C GLN A 63 2.48 0.03 -12.86
N LEU A 64 2.39 -1.30 -12.69
CA LEU A 64 3.01 -1.98 -11.55
C LEU A 64 4.52 -2.10 -11.71
N ASP A 65 5.01 -2.33 -12.93
CA ASP A 65 6.44 -2.32 -13.22
C ASP A 65 7.03 -0.92 -12.90
N GLU A 66 6.36 0.16 -13.33
CA GLU A 66 6.73 1.55 -12.98
C GLU A 66 6.70 1.82 -11.47
N LEU A 67 5.74 1.24 -10.73
CA LEU A 67 5.69 1.35 -9.28
C LEU A 67 6.89 0.65 -8.62
N VAL A 68 7.25 -0.54 -9.09
CA VAL A 68 8.39 -1.32 -8.61
C VAL A 68 9.70 -0.58 -8.89
N ASP A 69 9.86 -0.06 -10.11
CA ASP A 69 11.04 0.74 -10.47
C ASP A 69 11.16 1.97 -9.56
N TRP A 70 10.05 2.69 -9.35
CA TRP A 70 10.02 3.84 -8.45
C TRP A 70 10.34 3.46 -6.99
N LEU A 71 9.88 2.32 -6.50
CA LEU A 71 10.15 1.86 -5.13
C LEU A 71 11.64 1.60 -4.90
N ASN A 72 12.35 1.12 -5.92
CA ASN A 72 13.76 0.73 -5.86
C ASN A 72 14.71 1.82 -6.38
N ASP A 73 14.19 2.90 -6.96
CA ASP A 73 15.00 4.01 -7.46
C ASP A 73 15.82 4.65 -6.32
N PRO A 74 17.16 4.79 -6.47
CA PRO A 74 18.04 5.37 -5.46
C PRO A 74 17.62 6.76 -4.99
N SER A 75 17.03 7.59 -5.86
CA SER A 75 16.55 8.93 -5.51
C SER A 75 15.41 8.91 -4.48
N THR A 76 14.68 7.78 -4.38
CA THR A 76 13.61 7.62 -3.40
C THR A 76 14.10 7.10 -2.06
N LEU A 77 15.37 6.68 -1.94
CA LEU A 77 15.93 6.19 -0.67
C LEU A 77 16.11 7.33 0.35
N GLU A 78 16.40 8.55 -0.12
CA GLU A 78 16.56 9.76 0.70
C GLU A 78 15.21 10.42 1.04
N MET A 79 14.10 9.92 0.49
CA MET A 79 12.77 10.44 0.77
C MET A 79 12.37 10.12 2.21
N ASN A 80 11.60 11.02 2.85
CA ASN A 80 11.03 10.73 4.16
C ASN A 80 10.24 9.41 4.10
N PRO A 81 10.51 8.41 4.97
CA PRO A 81 9.88 7.09 4.87
C PRO A 81 8.36 7.12 4.94
N VAL A 82 7.77 8.04 5.71
CA VAL A 82 6.32 8.21 5.84
C VAL A 82 5.72 8.73 4.53
N GLU A 83 6.41 9.68 3.89
CA GLU A 83 6.02 10.19 2.58
C GLU A 83 6.14 9.12 1.50
N LYS A 84 7.25 8.39 1.45
CA LYS A 84 7.46 7.27 0.52
C LYS A 84 6.37 6.22 0.67
N ALA A 85 6.05 5.82 1.90
CA ALA A 85 5.01 4.84 2.19
C ALA A 85 3.61 5.33 1.77
N ALA A 86 3.30 6.61 2.00
CA ALA A 86 2.03 7.21 1.56
C ALA A 86 1.92 7.28 0.02
N ILE A 87 2.98 7.67 -0.68
CA ILE A 87 3.01 7.70 -2.15
C ILE A 87 2.86 6.29 -2.73
N ALA A 88 3.60 5.30 -2.20
CA ALA A 88 3.50 3.91 -2.64
C ALA A 88 2.08 3.36 -2.50
N HIS A 89 1.46 3.61 -1.34
CA HIS A 89 0.08 3.25 -1.08
C HIS A 89 -0.86 3.88 -2.11
N TYR A 90 -0.76 5.20 -2.32
CA TYR A 90 -1.60 5.91 -3.28
C TYR A 90 -1.45 5.38 -4.70
N LYS A 91 -0.20 5.23 -5.18
CA LYS A 91 0.10 4.67 -6.51
C LYS A 91 -0.56 3.31 -6.72
N LEU A 92 -0.44 2.38 -5.76
CA LEU A 92 -1.08 1.06 -5.88
C LEU A 92 -2.62 1.15 -5.91
N VAL A 93 -3.22 2.01 -5.08
CA VAL A 93 -4.69 2.18 -5.03
C VAL A 93 -5.24 2.76 -6.33
N VAL A 94 -4.52 3.69 -6.96
CA VAL A 94 -4.89 4.33 -8.24
C VAL A 94 -4.77 3.36 -9.41
N VAL A 95 -3.69 2.58 -9.47
CA VAL A 95 -3.54 1.52 -10.49
C VAL A 95 -4.64 0.47 -10.34
N HIS A 96 -5.02 0.16 -9.10
CA HIS A 96 -6.08 -0.78 -8.77
C HIS A 96 -5.92 -2.14 -9.48
N PRO A 97 -4.78 -2.84 -9.28
CA PRO A 97 -4.38 -3.96 -10.12
C PRO A 97 -5.21 -5.24 -9.95
N PHE A 98 -5.96 -5.36 -8.86
CA PHE A 98 -6.68 -6.58 -8.50
C PHE A 98 -8.21 -6.37 -8.55
N VAL A 99 -8.98 -7.47 -8.64
CA VAL A 99 -10.45 -7.41 -8.62
C VAL A 99 -11.02 -7.02 -7.25
N ASP A 100 -10.33 -7.39 -6.17
CA ASP A 100 -10.58 -7.01 -4.78
C ASP A 100 -9.22 -7.04 -4.04
N GLY A 101 -9.15 -6.55 -2.80
CA GLY A 101 -7.95 -6.63 -1.98
C GLY A 101 -6.96 -5.48 -2.19
N ASN A 102 -7.23 -4.55 -3.12
CA ASN A 102 -6.35 -3.42 -3.44
C ASN A 102 -5.98 -2.58 -2.21
N GLY A 103 -6.97 -2.08 -1.48
CA GLY A 103 -6.70 -1.27 -0.29
C GLY A 103 -5.98 -2.04 0.83
N ARG A 104 -6.27 -3.34 0.99
CA ARG A 104 -5.62 -4.20 2.00
C ARG A 104 -4.15 -4.42 1.64
N THR A 105 -3.87 -4.68 0.36
CA THR A 105 -2.51 -4.84 -0.16
C THR A 105 -1.73 -3.51 -0.11
N ALA A 106 -2.38 -2.38 -0.42
CA ALA A 106 -1.75 -1.06 -0.33
C ALA A 106 -1.34 -0.71 1.11
N ARG A 107 -2.17 -1.04 2.11
CA ARG A 107 -1.83 -0.87 3.53
C ARG A 107 -0.71 -1.79 4.00
N LEU A 108 -0.59 -2.99 3.41
CA LEU A 108 0.54 -3.87 3.68
C LEU A 108 1.84 -3.34 3.06
N LEU A 109 1.79 -2.85 1.82
CA LEU A 109 2.94 -2.23 1.16
C LEU A 109 3.41 -0.99 1.92
N LEU A 110 2.47 -0.15 2.37
CA LEU A 110 2.75 0.99 3.26
C LEU A 110 3.52 0.53 4.50
N ASN A 111 3.01 -0.51 5.18
CA ASN A 111 3.64 -1.02 6.40
C ASN A 111 5.01 -1.67 6.13
N LEU A 112 5.19 -2.38 5.02
CA LEU A 112 6.49 -2.92 4.63
C LEU A 112 7.53 -1.80 4.54
N ILE A 113 7.20 -0.69 3.88
CA ILE A 113 8.11 0.45 3.72
C ILE A 113 8.43 1.08 5.08
N LEU A 114 7.42 1.33 5.91
CA LEU A 114 7.61 1.89 7.25
C LEU A 114 8.47 0.98 8.13
N MET A 115 8.21 -0.32 8.13
CA MET A 115 8.93 -1.29 8.95
C MET A 115 10.39 -1.47 8.51
N ARG A 116 10.67 -1.45 7.19
CA ARG A 116 12.05 -1.42 6.69
C ARG A 116 12.81 -0.16 7.12
N ALA A 117 12.10 0.94 7.37
CA ALA A 117 12.67 2.18 7.91
C ALA A 117 12.68 2.24 9.45
N GLY A 118 12.36 1.15 10.15
CA GLY A 118 12.41 1.06 11.61
C GLY A 118 11.18 1.60 12.34
N PHE A 119 10.09 1.93 11.63
CA PHE A 119 8.83 2.32 12.26
C PHE A 119 8.01 1.09 12.66
N PRO A 120 7.20 1.18 13.73
CA PRO A 120 6.23 0.14 14.04
C PRO A 120 5.15 0.06 12.94
N PRO A 121 4.46 -1.10 12.81
CA PRO A 121 3.30 -1.21 11.92
C PRO A 121 2.23 -0.18 12.29
N VAL A 122 1.82 0.63 11.32
CA VAL A 122 0.80 1.65 11.46
C VAL A 122 -0.57 1.11 11.08
N ILE A 123 -1.54 1.35 11.95
CA ILE A 123 -2.94 1.02 11.73
C ILE A 123 -3.68 2.28 11.28
N LEU A 124 -4.34 2.18 10.12
CA LEU A 124 -5.30 3.18 9.66
C LEU A 124 -6.70 2.76 10.14
N PRO A 125 -7.24 3.40 11.20
CA PRO A 125 -8.42 2.91 11.91
C PRO A 125 -9.69 2.98 11.05
N VAL A 126 -10.59 2.01 11.24
CA VAL A 126 -11.85 1.92 10.47
C VAL A 126 -12.74 3.14 10.72
N GLU A 127 -12.66 3.71 11.92
CA GLU A 127 -13.35 4.92 12.35
C GLU A 127 -12.93 6.14 11.50
N SER A 128 -11.69 6.14 10.99
CA SER A 128 -11.17 7.19 10.11
C SER A 128 -11.43 6.95 8.62
N ARG A 129 -12.26 5.96 8.26
CA ARG A 129 -12.52 5.57 6.86
C ARG A 129 -13.02 6.74 6.00
N ALA A 130 -13.87 7.61 6.55
CA ALA A 130 -14.37 8.79 5.82
C ALA A 130 -13.22 9.75 5.47
N GLU A 131 -12.34 10.04 6.43
CA GLU A 131 -11.17 10.90 6.22
C GLU A 131 -10.16 10.27 5.26
N TYR A 132 -9.93 8.96 5.37
CA TYR A 132 -9.09 8.21 4.43
C TYR A 132 -9.56 8.38 2.98
N TYR A 133 -10.87 8.22 2.70
CA TYR A 133 -11.37 8.42 1.34
C TYR A 133 -11.36 9.90 0.91
N ALA A 134 -11.62 10.83 1.83
CA ALA A 134 -11.55 12.26 1.53
C ALA A 134 -10.15 12.69 1.10
N THR A 135 -9.11 12.22 1.80
CA THR A 135 -7.72 12.53 1.46
C THR A 135 -7.26 11.87 0.15
N LEU A 136 -7.71 10.65 -0.14
CA LEU A 136 -7.50 10.02 -1.46
C LEU A 136 -8.23 10.75 -2.59
N HIS A 137 -9.42 11.27 -2.33
CA HIS A 137 -10.14 12.09 -3.30
C HIS A 137 -9.35 13.36 -3.62
N THR A 138 -8.83 14.06 -2.62
CA THR A 138 -7.96 15.24 -2.85
C THR A 138 -6.68 14.88 -3.61
N ALA A 139 -6.11 13.70 -3.34
CA ALA A 139 -4.97 13.20 -4.09
C ALA A 139 -5.29 12.97 -5.58
N ASN A 140 -6.47 12.44 -5.89
CA ASN A 140 -6.95 12.29 -7.27
C ASN A 140 -7.14 13.64 -7.98
N LEU A 141 -7.34 14.74 -7.22
CA LEU A 141 -7.40 16.11 -7.74
C LEU A 141 -6.02 16.77 -7.88
N GLY A 142 -4.93 16.03 -7.61
CA GLY A 142 -3.56 16.48 -7.80
C GLY A 142 -2.84 16.93 -6.52
N ASP A 143 -3.48 16.88 -5.35
CA ASP A 143 -2.84 17.23 -4.08
C ASP A 143 -2.76 16.03 -3.12
N LEU A 144 -1.60 15.39 -3.08
CA LEU A 144 -1.33 14.23 -2.24
C LEU A 144 -0.98 14.61 -0.78
N ARG A 145 -0.67 15.88 -0.50
CA ARG A 145 -0.18 16.33 0.82
C ARG A 145 -1.17 16.01 1.97
N PRO A 146 -2.50 16.13 1.80
CA PRO A 146 -3.46 15.70 2.81
C PRO A 146 -3.34 14.20 3.16
N PHE A 147 -3.12 13.34 2.16
CA PHE A 147 -2.95 11.91 2.40
C PHE A 147 -1.63 11.61 3.11
N VAL A 148 -0.53 12.27 2.74
CA VAL A 148 0.76 12.17 3.45
C VAL A 148 0.60 12.59 4.92
N ARG A 149 -0.06 13.72 5.18
CA ARG A 149 -0.34 14.18 6.56
C ARG A 149 -1.21 13.21 7.35
N TYR A 150 -2.20 12.61 6.70
CA TYR A 150 -3.04 11.58 7.32
C TYR A 150 -2.21 10.37 7.76
N VAL A 151 -1.35 9.84 6.88
CA VAL A 151 -0.44 8.73 7.23
C VAL A 151 0.53 9.13 8.33
N ALA A 152 1.10 10.34 8.27
CA ALA A 152 2.02 10.85 9.29
C ALA A 152 1.37 10.94 10.67
N ARG A 153 0.15 11.46 10.76
CA ARG A 153 -0.59 11.55 12.03
C ARG A 153 -0.87 10.17 12.63
N HIS A 154 -1.25 9.18 11.82
CA HIS A 154 -1.46 7.82 12.31
C HIS A 154 -0.15 7.12 12.70
N THR A 155 0.95 7.45 12.02
CA THR A 155 2.30 7.01 12.41
C THR A 155 2.70 7.60 13.76
N GLU A 156 2.51 8.90 13.97
CA GLU A 156 2.77 9.59 15.23
C GLU A 156 1.94 9.01 16.38
N ASN A 157 0.64 8.79 16.16
CA ASN A 157 -0.23 8.19 17.17
C ASN A 157 0.21 6.77 17.54
N THR A 158 0.67 5.99 16.56
CA THR A 158 1.19 4.64 16.81
C THR A 158 2.47 4.69 17.63
N LEU A 159 3.39 5.60 17.31
CA LEU A 159 4.63 5.81 18.08
C LEU A 159 4.33 6.22 19.52
N LYS A 160 3.39 7.15 19.75
CA LYS A 160 2.97 7.55 21.11
C LYS A 160 2.50 6.36 21.93
N VAL A 161 1.61 5.53 21.37
CA VAL A 161 1.14 4.30 22.03
C VAL A 161 2.31 3.38 22.33
N VAL A 162 3.18 3.10 21.36
CA VAL A 162 4.33 2.21 21.59
C VAL A 162 5.23 2.75 22.72
N PHE A 163 5.57 4.03 22.72
CA PHE A 163 6.43 4.63 23.74
C PHE A 163 5.77 4.82 25.11
N GLU A 164 4.45 5.02 25.18
CA GLU A 164 3.71 5.09 26.46
C GLU A 164 3.64 3.73 27.17
N PHE A 165 3.81 2.62 26.44
CA PHE A 165 3.77 1.25 26.95
C PHE A 165 5.12 0.51 26.87
N SER A 166 6.23 1.22 26.61
CA SER A 166 7.61 0.70 26.63
C SER A 166 8.33 1.08 27.92
#